data_AF-A0A7X0PF20-F1
#
_entry.id   AF-A0A7X0PF20-F1
#
_cell.length_a   1.000
_cell.length_b   1.000
_cell.length_c   1.000
_cell.angle_alpha   90.00
_cell.angle_beta   90.00
_cell.angle_gamma   90.00
#
_symmetry.space_group_name_H-M   'P 1'
#
loop_
_entity.id
_entity.type
_entity.pdbx_description
1 polymer ?
#
loop_
_entity_poly.entity_id
_entity_poly.type
_entity_poly.pdbx_seq_one_letter_code
_entity_poly.pdbx_strand_id
1 'polypeptide(L)'
;MNDLVSGLVRFVLRALVLAMGLVVFLSLLAAAAVLGLVWALRAAWARLTGRPMSPWVMRIDPRTGFNAAMRSRAQWGSARQHDGAAEPAAPSRRGGVLPGAVEVTDVEPRELR
;
A
#
# COMPACT_ATOMS: atom_id res chain seq x y z
N MET A 1 -39.81 -41.69 32.49
CA MET A 1 -40.03 -40.24 32.73
C MET A 1 -38.72 -39.46 32.69
N ASN A 2 -37.66 -39.94 33.35
CA ASN A 2 -36.38 -39.21 33.41
C ASN A 2 -35.70 -39.01 32.03
N ASP A 3 -35.83 -39.97 31.10
CA ASP A 3 -35.25 -39.86 29.76
C ASP A 3 -35.89 -38.76 28.90
N LEU A 4 -37.20 -38.54 29.08
CA LEU A 4 -37.91 -37.45 28.41
C LEU A 4 -37.47 -36.09 28.95
N VAL A 5 -37.30 -35.98 30.28
CA VAL A 5 -36.81 -34.75 30.93
C VAL A 5 -35.38 -34.45 30.49
N SER A 6 -34.50 -35.45 30.50
CA SER A 6 -33.13 -35.38 30.00
C SER A 6 -33.07 -34.94 28.52
N GLY A 7 -33.89 -35.56 27.67
CA GLY A 7 -34.00 -35.21 26.25
C GLY A 7 -34.45 -33.77 26.05
N LEU A 8 -35.49 -33.35 26.77
CA LEU A 8 -36.03 -32.00 26.71
C LEU A 8 -35.01 -30.95 27.16
N VAL A 9 -34.29 -31.20 28.27
CA VAL A 9 -33.26 -30.29 28.77
C VAL A 9 -32.13 -30.11 27.74
N ARG A 10 -31.64 -31.19 27.13
CA ARG A 10 -30.60 -31.10 26.08
C ARG A 10 -31.09 -30.36 24.85
N PHE A 11 -32.36 -30.55 24.47
CA PHE A 11 -32.95 -29.82 23.36
C PHE A 11 -33.07 -28.33 23.65
N VAL A 12 -33.57 -27.96 24.83
CA VAL A 12 -33.69 -26.56 25.27
C VAL A 12 -32.32 -25.89 25.33
N LEU A 13 -31.30 -26.56 25.90
CA LEU A 13 -29.94 -26.05 25.92
C LEU A 13 -29.39 -25.80 24.51
N ARG A 14 -29.60 -26.73 23.57
CA ARG A 14 -29.19 -26.54 22.17
C ARG A 14 -29.94 -25.38 21.51
N ALA A 15 -31.25 -25.28 21.73
CA ALA A 15 -32.06 -24.18 21.20
C ALA A 15 -31.59 -22.82 21.74
N LEU A 16 -31.24 -22.74 23.03
CA LEU A 16 -30.68 -21.53 23.64
C LEU A 16 -29.33 -21.16 23.05
N VAL A 17 -28.42 -22.12 22.86
CA VAL A 17 -27.12 -21.88 22.22
C VAL A 17 -27.31 -21.40 20.78
N LEU A 18 -28.21 -22.02 20.02
CA LEU A 18 -28.55 -21.59 18.66
C LEU A 18 -29.14 -20.18 18.65
N ALA A 19 -30.05 -19.86 19.58
CA ALA A 19 -30.64 -18.53 19.70
C ALA A 19 -29.58 -17.48 20.03
N MET A 20 -28.67 -17.75 20.98
CA MET A 20 -27.54 -16.85 21.28
C MET A 20 -26.65 -16.63 20.06
N GLY A 21 -26.29 -17.70 19.34
CA GLY A 21 -25.52 -17.60 18.11
C GLY A 21 -26.24 -16.79 17.03
N LEU A 22 -27.54 -16.98 16.89
CA LEU A 22 -28.36 -16.23 15.94
C LEU A 22 -28.41 -14.73 16.27
N VAL A 23 -28.52 -14.37 17.56
CA VAL A 23 -28.47 -12.98 18.01
C VAL A 23 -27.14 -12.34 17.64
N VAL A 24 -26.02 -13.01 17.91
CA VAL A 24 -24.68 -12.52 17.53
C VAL A 24 -24.56 -12.37 16.02
N PHE A 25 -25.00 -13.37 15.27
CA PHE A 25 -24.98 -13.34 13.80
C PHE A 25 -25.79 -12.16 13.24
N LEU A 26 -27.02 -11.96 13.72
CA LEU A 26 -27.87 -10.85 13.31
C LEU A 26 -27.26 -9.50 13.69
N SER A 27 -26.61 -9.41 14.86
CA SER A 27 -25.90 -8.20 15.28
C SER A 27 -24.73 -7.87 14.34
N LEU A 28 -23.93 -8.88 13.96
CA LEU A 28 -22.82 -8.69 13.01
C LEU A 28 -23.35 -8.31 11.63
N LEU A 29 -24.42 -8.96 11.17
CA LEU A 29 -25.06 -8.65 9.90
C LEU A 29 -25.59 -7.21 9.88
N ALA A 30 -26.26 -6.78 10.96
CA ALA A 30 -26.72 -5.42 11.13
C ALA A 30 -25.56 -4.42 11.14
N ALA A 31 -24.48 -4.71 11.86
CA ALA A 31 -23.29 -3.86 11.89
C ALA A 31 -22.64 -3.73 10.50
N ALA A 32 -22.53 -4.83 9.76
CA ALA A 32 -22.03 -4.83 8.37
C ALA A 32 -22.96 -4.04 7.44
N ALA A 33 -24.28 -4.17 7.59
CA ALA A 33 -25.25 -3.40 6.82
C ALA A 33 -25.15 -1.90 7.11
N VAL A 34 -25.02 -1.50 8.38
CA VAL A 34 -24.80 -0.10 8.78
C VAL A 34 -23.51 0.43 8.17
N LEU A 35 -22.41 -0.32 8.27
CA LEU A 35 -21.14 0.07 7.66
C LEU A 35 -21.29 0.21 6.14
N GLY A 36 -21.93 -0.76 5.49
CA GLY A 36 -22.26 -0.71 4.06
C GLY A 36 -23.09 0.52 3.70
N LEU A 37 -24.08 0.90 4.51
CA LEU A 37 -24.88 2.12 4.33
C LEU A 37 -24.02 3.38 4.45
N VAL A 38 -23.14 3.45 5.45
CA VAL A 38 -22.21 4.58 5.63
C VAL A 38 -21.30 4.73 4.41
N TRP A 39 -20.76 3.62 3.90
CA TRP A 39 -19.93 3.60 2.69
C TRP A 39 -20.73 3.98 1.44
N ALA A 40 -21.93 3.43 1.26
CA ALA A 40 -22.82 3.76 0.15
C ALA A 40 -23.24 5.23 0.18
N LEU A 41 -23.59 5.76 1.36
CA LEU A 41 -23.91 7.17 1.54
C LEU A 41 -22.69 8.05 1.25
N ARG A 42 -21.49 7.65 1.69
CA ARG A 42 -20.24 8.36 1.41
C ARG A 42 -19.90 8.37 -0.09
N ALA A 43 -20.13 7.25 -0.79
CA ALA A 43 -19.94 7.12 -2.22
C ALA A 43 -21.01 7.90 -3.01
N ALA A 44 -22.26 7.84 -2.57
CA ALA A 44 -23.37 8.59 -3.14
C ALA A 44 -23.21 10.09 -2.92
N TRP A 45 -22.66 10.52 -1.78
CA TRP A 45 -22.32 11.92 -1.52
C TRP A 45 -21.34 12.46 -2.55
N ALA A 46 -20.31 11.71 -2.89
CA ALA A 46 -19.36 12.11 -3.94
C ALA A 46 -20.04 12.26 -5.32
N ARG A 47 -21.08 11.45 -5.58
CA ARG A 47 -21.88 11.54 -6.81
C ARG A 47 -22.88 12.70 -6.78
N LEU A 48 -23.57 12.93 -5.66
CA LEU A 48 -24.62 13.95 -5.54
C LEU A 48 -24.06 15.37 -5.39
N THR A 49 -22.97 15.57 -4.66
CA THR A 49 -22.43 16.92 -4.41
C THR A 49 -21.41 17.38 -5.44
N GLY A 50 -20.92 16.50 -6.34
CA GLY A 50 -19.93 16.84 -7.38
C GLY A 50 -18.58 17.35 -6.84
N ARG A 51 -18.46 17.48 -5.51
CA ARG A 51 -17.29 17.95 -4.78
C ARG A 51 -16.70 16.74 -4.07
N PRO A 52 -15.56 16.20 -4.53
CA PRO A 52 -14.91 15.12 -3.80
C PRO A 52 -14.48 15.66 -2.44
N MET A 53 -15.16 15.23 -1.37
CA MET A 53 -14.68 15.39 0.01
C MET A 53 -13.23 14.89 0.07
N SER A 54 -12.34 15.79 0.51
CA SER A 54 -10.88 15.61 0.62
C SER A 54 -10.48 14.15 0.82
N PRO A 55 -9.73 13.55 -0.13
CA PRO A 55 -9.31 12.18 0.00
C PRO A 55 -8.29 12.09 1.15
N TRP A 56 -8.63 11.34 2.18
CA TRP A 56 -7.69 10.88 3.23
C TRP A 56 -6.55 10.01 2.67
N VAL A 57 -6.59 9.71 1.39
CA VAL A 57 -5.47 9.18 0.63
C VAL A 57 -4.88 10.36 -0.12
N MET A 58 -3.77 10.91 0.39
CA MET A 58 -2.87 11.76 -0.39
C MET A 58 -2.71 11.09 -1.75
N ARG A 59 -3.19 11.73 -2.82
CA ARG A 59 -2.99 11.22 -4.17
C ARG A 59 -1.50 11.31 -4.46
N ILE A 60 -0.76 10.26 -4.10
CA ILE A 60 0.60 10.03 -4.56
C ILE A 60 0.44 9.72 -6.04
N ASP A 61 0.62 10.76 -6.84
CA ASP A 61 0.78 10.60 -8.27
C ASP A 61 2.09 9.79 -8.47
N PRO A 62 2.03 8.54 -8.96
CA PRO A 62 3.17 7.64 -9.00
C PRO A 62 4.32 8.20 -9.85
N ARG A 63 4.00 9.11 -10.80
CA ARG A 63 5.01 9.80 -11.60
C ARG A 63 5.81 10.82 -10.81
N THR A 64 5.21 11.46 -9.81
CA THR A 64 5.87 12.48 -9.00
C THR A 64 6.78 11.84 -7.95
N GLY A 65 6.37 10.71 -7.37
CA GLY A 65 7.20 9.93 -6.45
C GLY A 65 8.47 9.38 -7.11
N PHE A 66 8.35 8.84 -8.33
CA PHE A 66 9.50 8.33 -9.08
C PHE A 66 10.49 9.43 -9.51
N ASN A 67 9.97 10.56 -10.02
CA ASN A 67 10.81 11.71 -10.41
C ASN A 67 11.50 12.38 -9.21
N ALA A 68 10.85 12.41 -8.04
CA ALA A 68 11.47 12.93 -6.81
C ALA A 68 12.58 12.00 -6.30
N ALA A 69 12.35 10.68 -6.30
CA ALA A 69 13.35 9.70 -5.92
C ALA A 69 14.58 9.75 -6.85
N MET A 70 14.37 9.87 -8.17
CA MET A 70 15.48 9.92 -9.12
C MET A 70 16.31 11.20 -8.98
N ARG A 71 15.67 12.36 -8.76
CA ARG A 71 16.38 13.61 -8.44
C ARG A 71 17.15 13.52 -7.12
N SER A 72 16.57 12.89 -6.10
CA SER A 72 17.24 12.71 -4.80
C SER A 72 18.48 11.80 -4.85
N ARG A 73 18.52 10.84 -5.79
CA ARG A 73 19.74 10.05 -6.06
C ARG A 73 20.78 10.83 -6.88
N ALA A 74 20.34 11.67 -7.82
CA ALA A 74 21.26 12.50 -8.61
C ALA A 74 22.03 13.51 -7.73
N GLN A 75 21.35 14.15 -6.76
CA GLN A 75 21.99 15.10 -5.82
C GLN A 75 22.98 14.45 -4.84
N TRP A 76 22.78 13.17 -4.47
CA TRP A 76 23.74 12.44 -3.64
C TRP A 76 24.94 11.91 -4.44
N GLY A 77 24.78 11.74 -5.76
CA GLY A 77 25.88 11.48 -6.67
C GLY A 77 26.82 12.69 -6.84
N SER A 78 26.26 13.90 -6.89
CA SER A 78 27.05 15.15 -7.01
C SER A 78 27.71 15.59 -5.70
N ALA A 79 27.08 15.34 -4.55
CA ALA A 79 27.64 15.72 -3.24
C ALA A 79 28.94 14.98 -2.89
N ARG A 80 29.17 13.79 -3.45
CA ARG A 80 30.42 13.03 -3.24
C ARG A 80 31.58 13.53 -4.10
N GLN A 81 31.36 14.52 -4.97
CA GLN A 81 32.37 15.08 -5.86
C GLN A 81 32.79 16.51 -5.49
N HIS A 82 32.35 17.03 -4.32
CA HIS A 82 32.58 18.41 -3.88
C HIS A 82 33.51 18.55 -2.65
N ASP A 83 34.35 17.56 -2.34
CA ASP A 83 35.38 17.65 -1.27
C ASP A 83 36.82 17.71 -1.81
N GLY A 84 37.04 18.34 -2.98
CA GLY A 84 38.36 18.45 -3.60
C GLY A 84 38.62 19.80 -4.25
N ALA A 85 39.11 20.74 -3.44
CA ALA A 85 39.97 21.91 -3.73
C ALA A 85 39.65 22.86 -4.92
N ALA A 86 39.63 24.15 -4.59
CA ALA A 86 39.44 25.30 -5.47
C ALA A 86 40.60 25.56 -6.45
N GLU A 87 40.29 25.86 -7.73
CA GLU A 87 40.97 26.85 -8.61
C GLU A 87 40.22 27.06 -9.95
N PRO A 88 40.52 28.09 -10.77
CA PRO A 88 39.51 28.87 -11.47
C PRO A 88 39.14 28.41 -12.90
N ALA A 89 37.92 28.81 -13.27
CA ALA A 89 37.20 28.75 -14.54
C ALA A 89 37.95 28.33 -15.83
N ALA A 90 37.49 27.21 -16.42
CA ALA A 90 37.55 26.93 -17.86
C ALA A 90 36.26 26.19 -18.32
N PRO A 91 35.76 26.42 -19.55
CA PRO A 91 34.45 25.93 -19.97
C PRO A 91 34.50 24.47 -20.47
N SER A 92 33.50 23.69 -20.05
CA SER A 92 32.91 22.53 -20.73
C SER A 92 33.85 21.42 -21.24
N ARG A 93 33.89 20.29 -20.51
CA ARG A 93 33.74 18.95 -21.12
C ARG A 93 33.05 17.99 -20.15
N ARG A 94 31.86 17.58 -20.59
CA ARG A 94 30.99 16.54 -20.03
C ARG A 94 31.72 15.19 -20.03
N GLY A 95 31.83 14.56 -18.87
CA GLY A 95 32.18 13.14 -18.72
C GLY A 95 33.66 12.82 -18.88
N GLY A 96 34.47 13.12 -17.86
CA GLY A 96 35.80 12.52 -17.72
C GLY A 96 35.67 11.01 -17.46
N VAL A 97 36.43 10.21 -18.19
CA VAL A 97 36.57 8.77 -18.00
C VAL A 97 37.08 8.52 -16.57
N LEU A 98 36.32 7.75 -15.78
CA LEU A 98 36.72 7.37 -14.42
C LEU A 98 38.02 6.54 -14.49
N PRO A 99 38.99 6.74 -13.58
CA PRO A 99 40.18 5.89 -13.52
C PRO A 99 39.73 4.44 -13.30
N GLY A 100 40.00 3.57 -14.28
CA GLY A 100 39.55 2.17 -14.33
C GLY A 100 38.48 1.85 -15.39
N ALA A 101 37.83 2.85 -16.00
CA ALA A 101 36.85 2.62 -17.07
C ALA A 101 37.48 2.21 -18.42
N VAL A 102 38.81 2.12 -18.50
CA VAL A 102 39.54 1.60 -19.67
C VAL A 102 39.68 0.08 -19.60
N GLU A 103 39.46 -0.53 -18.43
CA GLU A 103 39.56 -1.98 -18.21
C GLU A 103 38.18 -2.62 -18.11
N VAL A 104 37.34 -2.38 -19.13
CA VAL A 104 36.06 -3.07 -19.29
C VAL A 104 36.26 -4.18 -20.31
N THR A 105 36.41 -5.40 -19.81
CA THR A 105 36.40 -6.61 -20.65
C THR A 105 34.94 -6.98 -20.92
N ASP A 106 34.51 -6.87 -22.16
CA ASP A 106 33.18 -7.33 -22.57
C ASP A 106 33.07 -8.85 -22.35
N VAL A 107 32.09 -9.27 -21.56
CA VAL A 107 31.83 -10.69 -21.27
C VAL A 107 30.71 -11.15 -22.18
N GLU A 108 31.01 -12.07 -23.09
CA GLU A 108 29.95 -12.69 -23.90
C GLU A 108 29.05 -13.59 -23.05
N PRO A 109 27.73 -13.50 -23.20
CA PRO A 109 26.81 -14.38 -22.51
C PRO A 109 27.00 -15.82 -22.99
N ARG A 110 27.22 -16.73 -22.04
CA ARG A 110 27.34 -18.16 -22.32
C ARG A 110 26.01 -18.69 -22.88
N GLU A 111 26.03 -19.13 -24.13
CA GLU A 111 24.92 -19.87 -24.75
C GLU A 111 24.62 -21.12 -23.92
N LEU A 112 23.41 -21.18 -23.36
CA LEU A 112 22.89 -22.34 -22.65
C LEU A 112 22.32 -23.30 -23.70
N ARG A 113 23.03 -24.41 -23.94
CA ARG A 113 22.55 -25.52 -24.77
C ARG A 113 22.00 -26.65 -23.92
#